data_AF-A0A2M8S6C5-F1
#
_entry.id   AF-A0A2M8S6C5-F1
#
_cell.length_a   1.000
_cell.length_b   1.000
_cell.length_c   1.000
_cell.angle_alpha   90.00
_cell.angle_beta   90.00
_cell.angle_gamma   90.00
#
_symmetry.space_group_name_H-M   'P 1'
#
loop_
_entity.id
_entity.type
_entity.pdbx_description
1 polymer ?
#
loop_
_entity_poly.entity_id
_entity_poly.type
_entity_poly.pdbx_seq_one_letter_code
_entity_poly.pdbx_strand_id
1 'polypeptide(L)'
;MVAKGATTLVAKNATIMTNEIFSLASLGIFSLADLRYRTVPAAKIFFLGSVLLALRGSNPVTTSVSNALNLLTVGIIVLALAWGILRWPGWTAWPLLLYPPAWIVLLTGFGVRQGVIGKSDLWVLGSLACLLPWPALILVVLGVESWRRWLRWRGKSGMLPAIPGMFLGVAAYVLVKIILPGLS
;
A
#
# COMPACT_ATOMS: atom_id res chain seq x y z
N MET A 1 -6.78 16.96 -33.65
CA MET A 1 -6.54 17.10 -32.20
C MET A 1 -7.22 16.03 -31.33
N VAL A 2 -8.27 15.34 -31.79
CA VAL A 2 -9.01 14.31 -31.01
C VAL A 2 -8.20 13.02 -30.74
N ALA A 3 -7.29 12.62 -31.65
CA ALA A 3 -6.52 11.37 -31.53
C ALA A 3 -5.50 11.34 -30.38
N LYS A 4 -4.96 12.50 -29.95
CA LYS A 4 -4.01 12.58 -28.82
C LYS A 4 -4.68 12.33 -27.47
N GLY A 5 -5.96 12.70 -27.31
CA GLY A 5 -6.71 12.52 -26.07
C GLY A 5 -7.08 11.05 -25.83
N ALA A 6 -7.46 10.33 -26.89
CA ALA A 6 -7.79 8.90 -26.80
C ALA A 6 -6.58 8.03 -26.44
N THR A 7 -5.41 8.30 -27.03
CA THR A 7 -4.18 7.54 -26.71
C THR A 7 -3.68 7.80 -25.30
N THR A 8 -3.81 9.03 -24.78
CA THR A 8 -3.47 9.33 -23.38
C THR A 8 -4.41 8.66 -22.38
N LEU A 9 -5.71 8.54 -22.69
CA LEU A 9 -6.67 7.86 -21.81
C LEU A 9 -6.46 6.34 -21.80
N VAL A 10 -6.17 5.74 -22.96
CA VAL A 10 -5.87 4.31 -23.06
C VAL A 10 -4.56 3.98 -22.34
N ALA A 11 -3.51 4.79 -22.51
CA ALA A 11 -2.24 4.59 -21.81
C ALA A 11 -2.38 4.76 -20.29
N LYS A 12 -3.18 5.74 -19.84
CA LYS A 12 -3.47 5.97 -18.42
C LYS A 12 -4.25 4.79 -17.81
N ASN A 13 -5.26 4.25 -18.49
CA ASN A 13 -5.99 3.10 -17.97
C ASN A 13 -5.14 1.83 -17.94
N ALA A 14 -4.24 1.65 -18.91
CA ALA A 14 -3.32 0.52 -18.95
C ALA A 14 -2.30 0.54 -17.80
N THR A 15 -1.71 1.69 -17.47
CA THR A 15 -0.73 1.79 -16.37
C THR A 15 -1.38 1.56 -15.01
N ILE A 16 -2.61 2.05 -14.82
CA ILE A 16 -3.35 1.86 -13.57
C ILE A 16 -3.68 0.37 -13.35
N MET A 17 -4.18 -0.34 -14.37
CA MET A 17 -4.41 -1.79 -14.26
C MET A 17 -3.10 -2.56 -14.00
N THR A 18 -1.98 -2.12 -14.57
CA THR A 18 -0.69 -2.81 -14.39
C THR A 18 -0.21 -2.79 -12.94
N ASN A 19 -0.36 -1.65 -12.23
CA ASN A 19 0.02 -1.55 -10.82
C ASN A 19 -0.88 -2.39 -9.91
N GLU A 20 -2.19 -2.38 -10.18
CA GLU A 20 -3.17 -3.16 -9.41
C GLU A 20 -2.92 -4.66 -9.58
N ILE A 21 -2.71 -5.14 -10.81
CA ILE A 21 -2.39 -6.54 -11.11
C ILE A 21 -1.05 -6.94 -10.47
N PHE A 22 -0.01 -6.09 -10.56
CA PHE A 22 1.26 -6.34 -9.91
C PHE A 22 1.12 -6.47 -8.39
N SER A 23 0.34 -5.57 -7.76
CA SER A 23 0.07 -5.62 -6.32
C SER A 23 -0.72 -6.86 -5.91
N LEU A 24 -1.71 -7.29 -6.70
CA LEU A 24 -2.48 -8.51 -6.44
C LEU A 24 -1.65 -9.78 -6.61
N ALA A 25 -0.87 -9.88 -7.69
CA ALA A 25 -0.03 -11.04 -7.95
C ALA A 25 1.05 -11.20 -6.87
N SER A 26 1.72 -10.10 -6.50
CA SER A 26 2.72 -10.10 -5.43
C SER A 26 2.11 -10.40 -4.06
N LEU A 27 0.99 -9.76 -3.69
CA LEU A 27 0.28 -10.06 -2.44
C LEU A 27 -0.27 -11.49 -2.39
N GLY A 28 -0.67 -12.07 -3.51
CA GLY A 28 -1.08 -13.47 -3.59
C GLY A 28 0.07 -14.42 -3.25
N ILE A 29 1.24 -14.19 -3.85
CA ILE A 29 2.46 -14.95 -3.55
C ILE A 29 2.89 -14.73 -2.09
N PHE A 30 2.83 -13.49 -1.60
CA PHE A 30 3.13 -13.18 -0.20
C PHE A 30 2.15 -13.80 0.77
N SER A 31 0.85 -13.83 0.46
CA SER A 31 -0.17 -14.45 1.31
C SER A 31 0.07 -15.95 1.47
N LEU A 32 0.48 -16.64 0.39
CA LEU A 32 0.87 -18.05 0.43
C LEU A 32 2.18 -18.26 1.22
N ALA A 33 3.15 -17.34 1.05
CA ALA A 33 4.43 -17.42 1.73
C ALA A 33 4.32 -17.09 3.23
N ASP A 34 3.46 -16.15 3.63
CA ASP A 34 3.28 -15.69 5.02
C ASP A 34 2.62 -16.75 5.91
N LEU A 35 1.80 -17.62 5.31
CA LEU A 35 1.24 -18.79 5.99
C LEU A 35 2.30 -19.87 6.28
N ARG A 36 3.48 -19.82 5.64
CA ARG A 36 4.49 -20.88 5.69
C ARG A 36 5.87 -20.44 6.21
N TYR A 37 6.28 -19.19 6.01
CA TYR A 37 7.59 -18.64 6.38
C TYR A 37 7.46 -17.17 6.82
N ARG A 38 8.28 -16.71 7.79
CA ARG A 38 8.35 -15.28 8.15
C ARG A 38 8.94 -14.48 6.97
N THR A 39 8.10 -13.74 6.26
CA THR A 39 8.39 -13.09 4.95
C THR A 39 9.16 -11.76 5.02
N VAL A 40 9.96 -11.53 6.06
CA VAL A 40 10.66 -10.25 6.27
C VAL A 40 11.61 -9.84 5.13
N PRO A 41 12.49 -10.72 4.58
CA PRO A 41 13.41 -10.30 3.51
C PRO A 41 12.67 -10.03 2.20
N ALA A 42 11.63 -10.80 1.91
CA ALA A 42 10.89 -10.66 0.66
C ALA A 42 10.00 -9.40 0.65
N ALA A 43 9.45 -8.99 1.80
CA ALA A 43 8.76 -7.71 1.96
C ALA A 43 9.66 -6.49 1.66
N LYS A 44 10.95 -6.55 2.01
CA LYS A 44 11.93 -5.48 1.69
C LYS A 44 12.20 -5.40 0.19
N ILE A 45 12.37 -6.54 -0.48
CA ILE A 45 12.56 -6.60 -1.94
C ILE A 45 11.33 -6.05 -2.65
N PHE A 46 10.14 -6.41 -2.17
CA PHE A 46 8.89 -5.88 -2.69
C PHE A 46 8.77 -4.37 -2.52
N PHE A 47 9.15 -3.85 -1.35
CA PHE A 47 9.20 -2.41 -1.13
C PHE A 47 10.14 -1.71 -2.11
N LEU A 48 11.36 -2.23 -2.29
CA LEU A 48 12.30 -1.66 -3.26
C LEU A 48 11.71 -1.64 -4.68
N GLY A 49 11.09 -2.74 -5.11
CA GLY A 49 10.40 -2.83 -6.41
C GLY A 49 9.26 -1.82 -6.54
N SER A 50 8.44 -1.66 -5.50
CA SER A 50 7.33 -0.70 -5.48
C SER A 50 7.79 0.75 -5.57
N VAL A 51 8.90 1.10 -4.90
CA VAL A 51 9.50 2.43 -4.97
C VAL A 51 10.02 2.69 -6.39
N LEU A 52 10.74 1.74 -6.98
CA LEU A 52 11.24 1.88 -8.36
C LEU A 52 10.10 2.05 -9.38
N LEU A 53 8.99 1.31 -9.20
CA LEU A 53 7.80 1.46 -10.05
C LEU A 53 7.10 2.81 -9.84
N ALA A 54 6.95 3.25 -8.59
CA ALA A 54 6.37 4.55 -8.25
C ALA A 54 7.20 5.71 -8.84
N LEU A 55 8.54 5.60 -8.80
CA LEU A 55 9.48 6.56 -9.40
C LEU A 55 9.38 6.61 -10.94
N ARG A 56 9.01 5.50 -11.57
CA ARG A 56 8.80 5.43 -13.03
C ARG A 56 7.56 6.20 -13.51
N GLY A 57 6.73 6.71 -12.60
CA GLY A 57 5.55 7.51 -12.92
C GLY A 57 4.31 6.69 -13.28
N SER A 58 4.25 5.40 -12.89
CA SER A 58 3.05 4.58 -13.09
C SER A 58 1.92 4.89 -12.10
N ASN A 59 2.09 5.87 -11.21
CA ASN A 59 1.11 6.16 -10.18
C ASN A 59 -0.16 6.84 -10.72
N PRO A 60 -1.36 6.30 -10.42
CA PRO A 60 -2.64 6.90 -10.85
C PRO A 60 -2.86 8.32 -10.29
N VAL A 61 -2.36 8.54 -9.07
CA VAL A 61 -2.65 9.70 -8.19
C VAL A 61 -2.18 11.03 -8.78
N THR A 62 -1.25 11.01 -9.74
CA THR A 62 -0.47 12.17 -10.17
C THR A 62 -0.32 12.26 -11.68
N THR A 63 -1.23 11.65 -12.42
CA THR A 63 -1.25 11.73 -13.90
C THR A 63 -1.49 13.15 -14.45
N SER A 64 -1.71 14.15 -13.59
CA SER A 64 -1.87 15.57 -13.94
C SER A 64 -0.77 16.47 -13.37
N VAL A 65 0.13 15.95 -12.54
CA VAL A 65 1.01 16.77 -11.69
C VAL A 65 2.47 16.35 -11.92
N SER A 66 3.35 17.34 -12.06
CA SER A 66 4.76 17.19 -12.44
C SER A 66 5.50 16.03 -11.73
N ASN A 67 6.44 15.38 -12.43
CA ASN A 67 7.29 14.28 -11.89
C ASN A 67 7.95 14.62 -10.54
N ALA A 68 8.17 15.90 -10.24
CA ALA A 68 8.72 16.37 -8.97
C ALA A 68 7.80 16.07 -7.76
N LEU A 69 6.49 16.20 -7.92
CA LEU A 69 5.54 15.98 -6.82
C LEU A 69 5.36 14.48 -6.54
N ASN A 70 5.58 13.61 -7.54
CA ASN A 70 5.68 12.16 -7.36
C ASN A 70 6.90 11.74 -6.53
N LEU A 71 8.04 12.36 -6.78
CA LEU A 71 9.26 12.10 -6.01
C LEU A 71 9.07 12.50 -4.55
N LEU A 72 8.40 13.63 -4.31
CA LEU A 72 8.08 14.09 -2.96
C LEU A 72 7.13 13.14 -2.23
N THR A 73 6.04 12.68 -2.87
CA THR A 73 5.09 11.76 -2.21
C THR A 73 5.75 10.42 -1.86
N VAL A 74 6.53 9.84 -2.77
CA VAL A 74 7.29 8.61 -2.49
C VAL A 74 8.32 8.86 -1.38
N GLY A 75 9.04 9.99 -1.42
CA GLY A 75 9.99 10.37 -0.39
C GLY A 75 9.35 10.50 1.00
N ILE A 76 8.17 11.12 1.08
CA ILE A 76 7.38 11.26 2.31
C ILE A 76 6.96 9.90 2.84
N ILE A 77 6.51 8.98 1.99
CA ILE A 77 6.13 7.62 2.40
C ILE A 77 7.34 6.85 2.93
N VAL A 78 8.48 6.93 2.24
CA VAL A 78 9.75 6.32 2.70
C VAL A 78 10.17 6.91 4.05
N LEU A 79 10.03 8.22 4.24
CA LEU A 79 10.34 8.90 5.49
C LEU A 79 9.40 8.47 6.63
N ALA A 80 8.09 8.31 6.35
CA ALA A 80 7.11 7.80 7.31
C ALA A 80 7.43 6.36 7.73
N LEU A 81 7.88 5.54 6.78
CA LEU A 81 8.29 4.17 7.04
C LEU A 81 9.59 4.11 7.86
N ALA A 82 10.58 4.93 7.50
CA ALA A 82 11.82 5.10 8.25
C ALA A 82 11.53 5.56 9.69
N TRP A 83 10.61 6.51 9.87
CA TRP A 83 10.14 6.91 11.19
C TRP A 83 9.60 5.72 11.98
N GLY A 84 8.72 4.90 11.40
CA GLY A 84 8.18 3.71 12.05
C GLY A 84 9.27 2.72 12.52
N ILE A 85 10.29 2.49 11.69
CA ILE A 85 11.36 1.50 11.94
C ILE A 85 12.44 2.02 12.88
N LEU A 86 12.96 3.23 12.65
CA LEU A 86 14.11 3.79 13.37
C LEU A 86 13.75 4.40 14.73
N ARG A 87 12.47 4.35 15.15
CA ARG A 87 12.00 4.92 16.43
C ARG A 87 12.39 6.40 16.64
N TRP A 88 12.41 7.18 15.56
CA TRP A 88 12.64 8.63 15.61
C TRP A 88 11.66 9.38 16.52
N PRO A 89 12.05 10.55 17.06
CA PRO A 89 11.23 11.27 18.01
C PRO A 89 9.90 11.74 17.39
N GLY A 90 8.83 11.76 18.19
CA GLY A 90 7.46 11.93 17.71
C GLY A 90 7.20 13.21 16.92
N TRP A 91 7.89 14.30 17.25
CA TRP A 91 7.75 15.58 16.56
C TRP A 91 8.13 15.52 15.08
N THR A 92 9.00 14.59 14.67
CA THR A 92 9.34 14.40 13.25
C THR A 92 8.18 13.84 12.43
N ALA A 93 7.18 13.20 13.07
CA ALA A 93 5.96 12.73 12.39
C ALA A 93 4.98 13.86 12.05
N TRP A 94 5.07 15.00 12.76
CA TRP A 94 4.14 16.11 12.59
C TRP A 94 4.03 16.64 11.15
N PRO A 95 5.15 16.94 10.45
CA PRO A 95 5.06 17.36 9.04
C PRO A 95 4.52 16.25 8.12
N LEU A 96 4.76 14.98 8.45
CA LEU A 96 4.27 13.84 7.66
C LEU A 96 2.74 13.70 7.75
N LEU A 97 2.11 14.18 8.85
CA LEU A 97 0.66 14.22 9.00
C LEU A 97 -0.04 15.22 8.08
N LEU A 98 0.69 16.09 7.38
CA LEU A 98 0.09 16.97 6.37
C LEU A 98 -0.21 16.24 5.06
N TYR A 99 0.31 15.01 4.89
CA TYR A 99 0.10 14.20 3.69
C TYR A 99 -0.82 12.99 3.99
N PRO A 100 -2.05 12.96 3.46
CA PRO A 100 -2.99 11.87 3.70
C PRO A 100 -2.42 10.48 3.43
N PRO A 101 -1.73 10.20 2.29
CA PRO A 101 -1.15 8.88 2.03
C PRO A 101 -0.18 8.38 3.11
N ALA A 102 0.48 9.29 3.82
CA ALA A 102 1.41 8.95 4.88
C ALA A 102 0.71 8.52 6.18
N TRP A 103 -0.55 8.89 6.39
CA TRP A 103 -1.27 8.63 7.65
C TRP A 103 -1.36 7.15 7.98
N ILE A 104 -1.71 6.32 6.99
CA ILE A 104 -1.83 4.86 7.19
C ILE A 104 -0.46 4.25 7.51
N VAL A 105 0.61 4.73 6.87
CA VAL A 105 1.99 4.31 7.13
C VAL A 105 2.45 4.76 8.52
N LEU A 106 2.09 5.96 8.96
CA LEU A 106 2.39 6.46 10.30
C LEU A 106 1.63 5.70 11.39
N LEU A 107 0.34 5.45 11.20
CA LEU A 107 -0.49 4.66 12.13
C LEU A 107 0.05 3.24 12.29
N THR A 108 0.40 2.60 11.18
CA THR A 108 0.97 1.25 11.20
C THR A 108 2.39 1.25 11.76
N GLY A 109 3.19 2.28 11.47
CA GLY A 109 4.50 2.51 12.08
C GLY A 109 4.42 2.70 13.60
N PHE A 110 3.41 3.41 14.10
CA PHE A 110 3.13 3.51 15.52
C PHE A 110 2.78 2.13 16.12
N GLY A 111 1.94 1.34 15.44
CA GLY A 111 1.64 -0.04 15.84
C GLY A 111 2.87 -0.94 15.90
N VAL A 112 3.83 -0.78 14.98
CA VAL A 112 5.13 -1.48 15.03
C VAL A 112 5.96 -1.05 16.25
N ARG A 113 5.97 0.24 16.59
CA ARG A 113 6.70 0.74 17.78
C ARG A 113 6.16 0.15 19.07
N GLN A 114 4.83 0.02 19.17
CA GLN A 114 4.12 -0.59 20.29
C GLN A 114 4.18 -2.13 20.29
N GLY A 115 4.81 -2.76 19.28
CA GLY A 115 4.91 -4.22 19.19
C GLY A 115 3.59 -4.92 18.83
N VAL A 116 2.57 -4.18 18.41
CA VAL A 116 1.25 -4.71 18.02
C VAL A 116 1.26 -5.22 16.58
N ILE A 117 2.11 -4.66 15.72
CA ILE A 117 2.19 -4.95 14.28
C ILE A 117 3.60 -5.43 13.92
N GLY A 118 3.70 -6.38 12.97
CA GLY A 118 4.98 -6.88 12.49
C GLY A 118 5.73 -5.85 11.62
N LYS A 119 7.07 -5.86 11.68
CA LYS A 119 7.88 -5.01 10.78
C LYS A 119 7.64 -5.33 9.30
N SER A 120 7.38 -6.60 8.96
CA SER A 120 7.02 -7.03 7.60
C SER A 120 5.78 -6.32 7.09
N ASP A 121 4.76 -6.19 7.94
CA ASP A 121 3.48 -5.58 7.60
C ASP A 121 3.66 -4.10 7.24
N LEU A 122 4.57 -3.39 7.93
CA LEU A 122 4.91 -2.01 7.63
C LEU A 122 5.60 -1.86 6.27
N TRP A 123 6.50 -2.78 5.91
CA TRP A 123 7.13 -2.78 4.57
C TRP A 123 6.11 -3.00 3.46
N VAL A 124 5.17 -3.92 3.65
CA VAL A 124 4.10 -4.21 2.69
C VAL A 124 3.10 -3.05 2.60
N LEU A 125 2.73 -2.44 3.72
CA LEU A 125 1.87 -1.26 3.69
C LEU A 125 2.55 -0.05 3.06
N GLY A 126 3.85 0.14 3.31
CA GLY A 126 4.65 1.17 2.65
C GLY A 126 4.71 0.98 1.14
N SER A 127 4.86 -0.27 0.68
CA SER A 127 4.89 -0.56 -0.76
C SER A 127 3.53 -0.33 -1.42
N LEU A 128 2.44 -0.71 -0.74
CA LEU A 128 1.09 -0.41 -1.19
C LEU A 128 0.81 1.09 -1.20
N ALA A 129 1.26 1.83 -0.19
CA ALA A 129 1.11 3.29 -0.14
C ALA A 129 1.84 4.00 -1.29
N CYS A 130 2.94 3.42 -1.78
CA CYS A 130 3.66 3.92 -2.96
C CYS A 130 2.93 3.67 -4.29
N LEU A 131 2.08 2.64 -4.37
CA LEU A 131 1.48 2.16 -5.62
C LEU A 131 -0.02 2.44 -5.76
N LEU A 132 -0.72 2.49 -4.64
CA LEU A 132 -2.18 2.53 -4.58
C LEU A 132 -2.69 3.88 -4.06
N PRO A 133 -3.85 4.35 -4.55
CA PRO A 133 -4.44 5.59 -4.06
C PRO A 133 -4.99 5.42 -2.63
N TRP A 134 -5.19 6.54 -1.96
CA TRP A 134 -5.68 6.59 -0.58
C TRP A 134 -6.92 5.72 -0.28
N PRO A 135 -7.98 5.69 -1.13
CA PRO A 135 -9.15 4.84 -0.89
C PRO A 135 -8.82 3.35 -0.87
N ALA A 136 -7.88 2.91 -1.72
CA ALA A 136 -7.42 1.53 -1.73
C ALA A 136 -6.69 1.18 -0.44
N LEU A 137 -5.89 2.10 0.12
CA LEU A 137 -5.21 1.89 1.40
C LEU A 137 -6.21 1.76 2.56
N ILE A 138 -7.31 2.52 2.56
CA ILE A 138 -8.39 2.35 3.54
C ILE A 138 -8.98 0.94 3.44
N LEU A 139 -9.28 0.48 2.23
CA LEU A 139 -9.82 -0.87 2.00
C LEU A 139 -8.83 -1.96 2.43
N VAL A 140 -7.52 -1.76 2.22
CA VAL A 140 -6.46 -2.64 2.74
C VAL A 140 -6.53 -2.75 4.25
N VAL A 141 -6.62 -1.63 4.99
CA VAL A 141 -6.73 -1.64 6.46
C VAL A 141 -8.04 -2.31 6.91
N LEU A 142 -9.17 -2.03 6.25
CA LEU A 142 -10.45 -2.69 6.54
C LEU A 142 -10.41 -4.19 6.27
N GLY A 143 -9.72 -4.63 5.21
CA GLY A 143 -9.48 -6.03 4.89
C GLY A 143 -8.67 -6.73 5.98
N VAL A 144 -7.62 -6.06 6.49
CA VAL A 144 -6.84 -6.56 7.64
C VAL A 144 -7.70 -6.74 8.87
N GLU A 145 -8.52 -5.76 9.23
CA GLU A 145 -9.39 -5.85 10.41
C GLU A 145 -10.49 -6.90 10.24
N SER A 146 -11.07 -7.03 9.05
CA SER A 146 -12.06 -8.07 8.73
C SER A 146 -11.47 -9.47 8.86
N TRP A 147 -10.26 -9.67 8.32
CA TRP A 147 -9.51 -10.92 8.44
C TRP A 147 -9.18 -11.25 9.90
N ARG A 148 -8.69 -10.28 10.67
CA ARG A 148 -8.41 -10.44 12.10
C ARG A 148 -9.66 -10.78 12.90
N ARG A 149 -10.79 -10.14 12.58
CA ARG A 149 -12.08 -10.41 13.25
C ARG A 149 -12.58 -11.81 12.93
N TRP A 150 -12.45 -12.24 11.68
CA TRP A 150 -12.81 -13.61 11.27
C TRP A 150 -11.94 -14.66 11.97
N LEU A 151 -10.62 -14.46 12.06
CA LEU A 151 -9.72 -15.36 12.77
C LEU A 151 -10.00 -15.41 14.29
N ARG A 152 -10.32 -14.27 14.90
CA ARG A 152 -10.75 -14.20 16.31
C ARG A 152 -12.04 -14.97 16.53
N TRP A 153 -13.00 -14.86 15.61
CA TRP A 153 -14.25 -15.63 15.67
C TRP A 153 -14.02 -17.14 15.54
N ARG A 154 -12.95 -17.55 14.84
CA ARG A 154 -12.46 -18.94 14.76
C ARG A 154 -11.60 -19.36 15.96
N GLY A 155 -11.56 -18.57 17.03
CA GLY A 155 -10.86 -18.90 18.28
C GLY A 155 -9.34 -18.76 18.22
N LYS A 156 -8.76 -18.15 17.18
CA LYS A 156 -7.32 -17.89 17.13
C LYS A 156 -6.98 -16.58 17.85
N SER A 157 -6.18 -16.67 18.91
CA SER A 157 -5.61 -15.55 19.68
C SER A 157 -4.10 -15.44 19.44
N GLY A 158 -3.57 -14.22 19.32
CA GLY A 158 -2.13 -13.95 19.16
C GLY A 158 -1.80 -12.99 18.02
N MET A 159 -0.54 -12.96 17.58
CA MET A 159 -0.12 -12.23 16.37
C MET A 159 -0.71 -12.92 15.14
N LEU A 160 -1.76 -12.31 14.57
CA LEU A 160 -2.46 -12.84 13.40
C LEU A 160 -1.78 -12.34 12.11
N PRO A 161 -1.67 -13.19 11.08
CA PRO A 161 -1.06 -12.81 9.81
C PRO A 161 -1.87 -11.69 9.16
N ALA A 162 -1.23 -10.55 8.90
CA ALA A 162 -1.89 -9.37 8.34
C ALA A 162 -1.96 -9.41 6.81
N ILE A 163 -1.03 -10.10 6.15
CA ILE A 163 -0.89 -10.13 4.68
C ILE A 163 -2.16 -10.65 3.96
N PRO A 164 -2.83 -11.73 4.39
CA PRO A 164 -4.07 -12.18 3.74
C PRO A 164 -5.18 -11.13 3.83
N GLY A 165 -5.24 -10.40 4.94
CA GLY A 165 -6.18 -9.30 5.12
C GLY A 165 -5.86 -8.10 4.22
N MET A 166 -4.58 -7.79 4.00
CA MET A 166 -4.18 -6.77 3.04
C MET A 166 -4.57 -7.16 1.61
N PHE A 167 -4.37 -8.43 1.24
CA PHE A 167 -4.81 -8.98 -0.04
C PHE A 167 -6.32 -8.85 -0.24
N LEU A 168 -7.12 -9.21 0.76
CA LEU A 168 -8.59 -9.04 0.75
C LEU A 168 -8.99 -7.59 0.45
N GLY A 169 -8.32 -6.62 1.07
CA GLY A 169 -8.62 -5.21 0.84
C GLY A 169 -8.25 -4.71 -0.56
N VAL A 170 -7.10 -5.14 -1.12
CA VAL A 170 -6.75 -4.82 -2.51
C VAL A 170 -7.72 -5.48 -3.49
N ALA A 171 -8.09 -6.74 -3.26
CA ALA A 171 -9.05 -7.45 -4.10
C ALA A 171 -10.42 -6.77 -4.09
N ALA A 172 -10.89 -6.33 -2.92
CA ALA A 172 -12.13 -5.56 -2.79
C ALA A 172 -12.05 -4.24 -3.55
N TYR A 173 -10.94 -3.50 -3.45
CA TYR A 173 -10.74 -2.26 -4.21
C TYR A 173 -10.81 -2.49 -5.73
N VAL A 174 -10.11 -3.50 -6.23
CA VAL A 174 -10.13 -3.84 -7.66
C VAL A 174 -11.53 -4.26 -8.11
N LEU A 175 -12.25 -5.06 -7.31
CA LEU A 175 -13.65 -5.41 -7.58
C LEU A 175 -14.56 -4.18 -7.64
N VAL A 176 -14.48 -3.30 -6.64
CA VAL A 176 -15.28 -2.07 -6.61
C VAL A 176 -15.00 -1.22 -7.84
N LYS A 177 -13.74 -1.10 -8.25
CA LYS A 177 -13.37 -0.33 -9.43
C LYS A 177 -13.85 -0.96 -10.74
N ILE A 178 -13.86 -2.29 -10.84
CA ILE A 178 -14.42 -3.01 -12.01
C ILE A 178 -15.95 -2.80 -12.08
N ILE A 179 -16.64 -2.84 -10.94
CA ILE A 179 -18.10 -2.71 -10.85
C ILE A 179 -18.55 -1.24 -11.01
N LEU A 180 -17.79 -0.30 -10.45
CA LEU A 180 -18.06 1.14 -10.42
C LEU A 180 -16.86 1.92 -10.99
N PRO A 181 -16.70 1.94 -12.32
CA PRO A 181 -15.57 2.63 -12.97
C PRO A 181 -15.58 4.16 -12.79
N GLY A 182 -16.67 4.74 -12.28
CA GLY A 182 -16.81 6.19 -12.04
C GLY A 182 -16.31 6.70 -10.69
N LEU A 183 -15.83 5.82 -9.80
CA LEU A 183 -15.39 6.16 -8.43
C LEU A 183 -13.87 6.29 -8.27
N SER A 184 -13.11 6.19 -9.38
CA SER A 184 -11.63 6.21 -9.39
C SER A 184 -11.04 7.54 -9.85
#